data_AF-A0A4V6YW27-F1
#
_entry.id   AF-A0A4V6YW27-F1
#
_cell.length_a   1.000
_cell.length_b   1.000
_cell.length_c   1.000
_cell.angle_alpha   90.00
_cell.angle_beta   90.00
_cell.angle_gamma   90.00
#
_symmetry.space_group_name_H-M   'P 1'
#
loop_
_entity.id
_entity.type
_entity.pdbx_description
1 polymer ?
#
loop_
_entity_poly.entity_id
_entity_poly.type
_entity_poly.pdbx_seq_one_letter_code
_entity_poly.pdbx_strand_id
1 'polypeptide(L)'
;MDFLGASEGLNAKAQNRGLLQAVDDFAADAQLDKSERQNVRQQVYAYCSEQLQSGEEIELESLSKELAGVSEKSFQEFTTEQGYELEESFPADRSTLRQLTSLPAAAAG
;
A
#
# COMPACT_ATOMS: atom_id res chain seq x y z
N MET A 1 9.52 6.95 -26.59
CA MET A 1 10.00 5.76 -25.87
C MET A 1 9.11 5.56 -24.65
N ASP A 2 8.41 4.46 -24.43
CA ASP A 2 8.03 3.35 -25.29
C ASP A 2 6.72 2.79 -24.71
N PHE A 3 5.74 2.57 -25.58
CA PHE A 3 4.39 2.13 -25.23
C PHE A 3 4.39 0.62 -24.96
N LEU A 4 5.08 0.21 -23.89
CA LEU A 4 5.19 -1.19 -23.47
C LEU A 4 4.65 -1.43 -22.06
N GLY A 5 3.99 -0.45 -21.43
CA GLY A 5 3.48 -0.56 -20.05
C GLY A 5 1.96 -0.78 -19.91
N ALA A 6 1.21 -0.95 -21.00
CA ALA A 6 -0.25 -0.93 -20.94
C ALA A 6 -0.85 -2.17 -20.23
N SER A 7 -0.19 -3.33 -20.31
CA SER A 7 -0.67 -4.58 -19.70
C SER A 7 -0.17 -4.75 -18.27
N GLU A 8 1.12 -4.50 -18.00
CA GLU A 8 1.70 -4.54 -16.65
C GLU A 8 1.10 -3.45 -15.75
N GLY A 9 0.81 -2.27 -16.30
CA GLY A 9 0.16 -1.18 -15.56
C GLY A 9 -1.29 -1.48 -15.14
N LEU A 10 -1.97 -2.43 -15.78
CA LEU A 10 -3.33 -2.84 -15.41
C LEU A 10 -3.30 -3.76 -14.18
N ASN A 11 -2.38 -4.72 -14.14
CA ASN A 11 -2.17 -5.56 -12.96
C ASN A 11 -1.62 -4.72 -11.79
N ALA A 12 -0.59 -3.90 -12.02
CA ALA A 12 -0.03 -2.99 -11.01
C ALA A 12 -1.11 -2.12 -10.36
N LYS A 13 -1.99 -1.53 -11.16
CA LYS A 13 -3.10 -0.70 -10.66
C LYS A 13 -4.12 -1.50 -9.84
N ALA A 14 -4.45 -2.73 -10.26
CA ALA A 14 -5.35 -3.60 -9.51
C ALA A 14 -4.73 -4.00 -8.16
N GLN A 15 -3.47 -4.43 -8.16
CA GLN A 15 -2.70 -4.78 -6.96
C GLN A 15 -2.60 -3.59 -5.99
N ASN A 16 -2.19 -2.42 -6.47
CA ASN A 16 -2.08 -1.22 -5.63
C ASN A 16 -3.45 -0.78 -5.08
N ARG A 17 -4.55 -0.94 -5.84
CA ARG A 17 -5.90 -0.64 -5.33
C ARG A 17 -6.34 -1.63 -4.25
N GLY A 18 -6.07 -2.92 -4.45
CA GLY A 18 -6.31 -3.95 -3.44
C GLY A 18 -5.51 -3.67 -2.17
N LEU A 19 -4.24 -3.28 -2.32
CA LEU A 19 -3.36 -2.89 -1.23
C LEU A 19 -3.94 -1.75 -0.40
N LEU A 20 -4.38 -0.67 -1.06
CA LEU A 20 -5.00 0.47 -0.39
C LEU A 20 -6.22 0.06 0.44
N GLN A 21 -7.11 -0.72 -0.17
CA GLN A 21 -8.34 -1.16 0.48
C GLN A 21 -8.02 -2.06 1.67
N ALA A 22 -7.11 -3.02 1.49
CA ALA A 22 -6.67 -3.89 2.56
C ALA A 22 -6.05 -3.11 3.72
N VAL A 23 -5.31 -2.03 3.47
CA VAL A 23 -4.71 -1.18 4.51
C VAL A 23 -5.77 -0.42 5.29
N ASP A 24 -6.74 0.20 4.61
CA ASP A 24 -7.85 0.89 5.28
C ASP A 24 -8.71 -0.12 6.10
N ASP A 25 -8.96 -1.32 5.57
CA ASP A 25 -9.67 -2.39 6.28
C ASP A 25 -8.87 -2.94 7.46
N PHE A 26 -7.55 -3.15 7.31
CA PHE A 26 -6.67 -3.62 8.38
C PHE A 26 -6.65 -2.63 9.55
N ALA A 27 -6.56 -1.34 9.23
CA ALA A 27 -6.60 -0.27 10.21
C ALA A 27 -7.99 -0.14 10.87
N ALA A 28 -9.07 -0.50 10.15
CA ALA A 28 -10.42 -0.55 10.71
C ALA A 28 -10.66 -1.78 11.59
N ASP A 29 -10.13 -2.94 11.21
CA ASP A 29 -10.20 -4.21 11.95
C ASP A 29 -9.42 -4.13 13.27
N ALA A 30 -8.24 -3.53 13.24
CA ALA A 30 -7.45 -3.19 14.42
C ALA A 30 -8.09 -2.08 15.31
N GLN A 31 -9.30 -1.62 14.95
CA GLN A 31 -10.08 -0.60 15.67
C GLN A 31 -9.31 0.71 15.91
N LEU A 32 -8.34 1.02 15.06
CA LEU A 32 -7.47 2.18 15.21
C LEU A 32 -8.25 3.48 15.17
N ASP A 33 -7.79 4.47 15.93
CA ASP A 33 -8.32 5.82 15.88
C ASP A 33 -7.91 6.56 14.60
N LYS A 34 -8.59 7.67 14.30
CA LYS A 34 -8.32 8.47 13.08
C LYS A 34 -6.83 8.81 12.89
N SER A 35 -6.14 9.16 13.98
CA SER A 35 -4.71 9.50 13.94
C SER A 35 -3.84 8.30 13.60
N GLU A 36 -4.15 7.13 14.15
CA GLU A 36 -3.42 5.89 13.92
C GLU A 36 -3.63 5.37 12.50
N ARG A 37 -4.87 5.40 11.98
CA ARG A 37 -5.15 5.08 10.57
C ARG A 37 -4.37 5.97 9.62
N GLN A 38 -4.27 7.27 9.94
CA GLN A 38 -3.48 8.19 9.14
C GLN A 38 -1.97 7.88 9.20
N ASN A 39 -1.48 7.37 10.34
CA ASN A 39 -0.09 6.95 10.49
C ASN A 39 0.18 5.70 9.64
N VAL A 40 -0.64 4.66 9.77
CA VAL A 40 -0.57 3.43 8.97
C VAL A 40 -0.56 3.74 7.47
N ARG A 41 -1.49 4.58 6.99
CA ARG A 41 -1.54 4.99 5.59
C ARG A 41 -0.28 5.73 5.13
N GLN A 42 0.32 6.54 6.00
CA GLN A 42 1.58 7.23 5.70
C GLN A 42 2.76 6.25 5.60
N GLN A 43 2.83 5.26 6.49
CA GLN A 43 3.87 4.23 6.45
C GLN A 43 3.80 3.43 5.14
N VAL A 44 2.61 2.95 4.79
CA VAL A 44 2.39 2.24 3.52
C VAL A 44 2.76 3.11 2.32
N TYR A 45 2.32 4.37 2.33
CA TYR A 45 2.67 5.29 1.26
C TYR A 45 4.17 5.50 1.14
N ALA A 46 4.86 5.73 2.25
CA ALA A 46 6.29 5.99 2.27
C ALA A 46 7.05 4.81 1.68
N TYR A 47 6.76 3.59 2.15
CA TYR A 47 7.33 2.35 1.62
C TYR A 47 7.07 2.20 0.12
N CYS A 48 5.80 2.25 -0.31
CA CYS A 48 5.47 2.06 -1.73
C CYS A 48 6.06 3.17 -2.62
N SER A 49 6.17 4.40 -2.10
CA SER A 49 6.79 5.52 -2.80
C SER A 49 8.29 5.33 -2.91
N GLU A 50 8.96 4.77 -1.91
CA GLU A 50 10.40 4.44 -1.96
C GLU A 50 10.65 3.35 -3.01
N GLN A 51 9.90 2.25 -2.98
CA GLN A 51 9.99 1.18 -3.99
C GLN A 51 9.78 1.75 -5.40
N LEU A 52 8.77 2.61 -5.59
CA LEU A 52 8.53 3.29 -6.86
C LEU A 52 9.71 4.17 -7.31
N GLN A 53 10.37 4.87 -6.39
CA GLN A 53 11.52 5.73 -6.69
C GLN A 53 12.78 4.92 -7.01
N SER A 54 12.99 3.80 -6.32
CA SER A 54 14.07 2.85 -6.56
C SER A 54 13.84 2.00 -7.81
N GLY A 55 12.60 1.93 -8.31
CA GLY A 55 12.22 1.02 -9.39
C GLY A 55 12.11 -0.43 -8.93
N GLU A 56 11.89 -0.63 -7.62
CA GLU A 56 11.69 -1.93 -6.97
C GLU A 56 10.20 -2.25 -6.84
N GLU A 57 9.91 -3.53 -6.64
CA GLU A 57 8.55 -4.02 -6.43
C GLU A 57 8.14 -3.86 -4.96
N ILE A 58 6.85 -3.67 -4.73
CA ILE A 58 6.25 -3.66 -3.40
C ILE A 58 6.21 -5.11 -2.96
N GLU A 59 6.94 -5.45 -1.89
CA GLU A 59 6.88 -6.77 -1.27
C GLU A 59 5.90 -6.75 -0.11
N LEU A 60 4.93 -7.67 -0.15
CA LEU A 60 3.86 -7.77 0.84
C LEU A 60 4.42 -8.14 2.22
N GLU A 61 5.44 -9.01 2.25
CA GLU A 61 6.16 -9.37 3.48
C GLU A 61 6.85 -8.15 4.10
N SER A 62 7.59 -7.38 3.30
CA SER A 62 8.30 -6.18 3.74
C SER A 62 7.33 -5.10 4.23
N LEU A 63 6.25 -4.87 3.48
CA LEU A 63 5.20 -3.95 3.93
C LEU A 63 4.54 -4.42 5.23
N SER A 64 4.33 -5.73 5.38
CA SER A 64 3.77 -6.29 6.61
C SER A 64 4.70 -6.11 7.81
N LYS A 65 6.03 -6.06 7.61
CA LYS A 65 6.99 -5.73 8.66
C LYS A 65 6.92 -4.25 9.05
N GLU A 66 6.73 -3.35 8.08
CA GLU A 66 6.52 -1.93 8.35
C GLU A 66 5.26 -1.71 9.20
N LEU A 67 4.20 -2.47 8.93
CA LEU A 67 2.94 -2.45 9.68
C LEU A 67 2.93 -3.34 10.94
N ALA A 68 4.07 -3.91 11.32
CA ALA A 68 4.15 -4.75 12.50
C ALA A 68 3.79 -3.96 13.76
N GLY A 69 2.98 -4.58 14.64
CA GLY A 69 2.53 -3.95 15.90
C GLY A 69 1.28 -3.07 15.77
N VAL A 70 0.73 -2.91 14.56
CA VAL A 70 -0.57 -2.27 14.35
C VAL A 70 -1.73 -3.17 14.81
N SER A 71 -1.61 -4.47 14.55
CA SER A 71 -2.58 -5.50 14.94
C SER A 71 -1.84 -6.72 15.51
N GLU A 72 -2.58 -7.63 16.13
CA GLU A 72 -2.06 -8.93 16.56
C GLU A 72 -1.60 -9.79 15.38
N LYS A 73 -2.21 -9.59 14.21
CA LYS A 73 -1.92 -10.33 12.98
C LYS A 73 -1.08 -9.50 12.03
N SER A 74 -0.28 -10.19 11.22
CA SER A 74 0.49 -9.56 10.14
C SER A 74 -0.44 -9.05 9.05
N PHE A 75 -0.08 -7.96 8.37
CA PHE A 75 -0.86 -7.44 7.24
C PHE A 75 -1.03 -8.50 6.13
N GLN A 76 0.01 -9.30 5.87
CA GLN A 76 -0.07 -10.41 4.91
C GLN A 76 -1.11 -11.47 5.31
N GLU A 77 -1.14 -11.87 6.59
CA GLU A 77 -2.14 -12.80 7.10
C GLU A 77 -3.55 -12.23 6.97
N PHE A 78 -3.72 -10.96 7.33
CA PHE A 78 -4.99 -10.24 7.19
C PHE A 78 -5.48 -10.23 5.74
N THR A 79 -4.60 -9.90 4.77
CA THR A 79 -4.99 -9.89 3.35
C THR A 79 -5.45 -11.26 2.88
N THR A 80 -4.77 -12.33 3.32
CA THR A 80 -5.13 -13.72 2.99
C THR A 80 -6.48 -14.12 3.61
N GLU A 81 -6.69 -13.82 4.89
CA GLU A 81 -7.95 -14.13 5.60
C GLU A 81 -9.16 -13.39 5.00
N GLN A 82 -8.97 -12.13 4.62
CA GLN A 82 -9.99 -11.31 4.00
C GLN A 82 -10.24 -11.65 2.52
N GLY A 83 -9.41 -12.54 1.93
CA GLY A 83 -9.54 -12.98 0.54
C GLY A 83 -9.05 -11.97 -0.49
N TYR A 84 -8.11 -11.10 -0.12
CA TYR A 84 -7.45 -10.22 -1.07
C TYR A 84 -6.49 -11.03 -1.96
N GLU A 85 -6.68 -10.91 -3.27
CA GLU A 85 -5.81 -11.53 -4.29
C GLU A 85 -4.58 -10.65 -4.57
N LEU A 86 -3.81 -10.37 -3.51
CA LEU A 86 -2.56 -9.63 -3.61
C LEU A 86 -1.39 -10.58 -3.85
N GLU A 87 -0.54 -10.24 -4.83
CA GLU A 87 0.68 -11.01 -5.09
C GLU A 87 1.75 -10.73 -4.02
N GLU A 88 2.64 -11.70 -3.79
CA GLU A 88 3.73 -11.56 -2.81
C GLU A 88 4.64 -10.36 -3.12
N SER A 89 4.83 -10.06 -4.41
CA SER A 89 5.48 -8.85 -4.89
C SER A 89 4.77 -8.32 -6.14
N PHE A 90 4.64 -6.99 -6.25
CA PHE A 90 4.07 -6.37 -7.44
C PHE A 90 4.63 -4.96 -7.69
N PRO A 91 4.65 -4.50 -8.95
CA PRO A 91 5.14 -3.17 -9.27
C PRO A 91 4.29 -2.07 -8.62
N ALA A 92 4.96 -1.04 -8.08
CA ALA A 92 4.31 0.14 -7.56
C ALA A 92 3.60 0.94 -8.66
N ASP A 93 2.35 1.34 -8.45
CA ASP A 93 1.61 2.20 -9.38
C ASP A 93 1.59 3.65 -8.88
N ARG A 94 2.36 4.51 -9.54
CA ARG A 94 2.41 5.94 -9.28
C ARG A 94 1.02 6.60 -9.28
N SER A 95 0.10 6.14 -10.12
CA SER A 95 -1.23 6.75 -10.24
C SER A 95 -2.09 6.48 -9.02
N THR A 96 -1.99 5.28 -8.46
CA THR A 96 -2.71 4.84 -7.27
C THR A 96 -2.09 5.41 -6.00
N LEU A 97 -0.76 5.43 -5.89
CA LEU A 97 -0.07 6.06 -4.76
C LEU A 97 -0.36 7.56 -4.61
N ARG A 98 -0.47 8.30 -5.73
CA ARG A 98 -0.88 9.72 -5.70
C ARG A 98 -2.29 9.93 -5.16
N GLN A 99 -3.19 8.95 -5.28
CA GLN A 99 -4.52 9.03 -4.67
C GLN A 99 -4.45 8.82 -3.16
N LEU A 100 -3.52 7.98 -2.69
CA LEU A 100 -3.25 7.76 -1.27
C LEU A 100 -2.81 9.06 -0.57
N THR A 101 -1.94 9.84 -1.22
CA THR A 101 -1.43 11.14 -0.72
C THR A 101 -2.22 12.38 -1.14
N SER A 102 -3.38 12.24 -1.76
CA SER A 102 -4.25 13.39 -1.99
C SER A 102 -4.89 13.95 -0.69
N LEU A 103 -4.52 13.42 0.48
CA LEU A 103 -4.67 14.11 1.76
C LEU A 103 -3.59 15.21 1.81
N PRO A 104 -3.96 16.48 2.09
CA PRO A 104 -3.07 17.61 1.91
C PRO A 104 -1.76 17.39 2.66
N ALA A 105 -0.70 17.11 1.90
CA ALA A 105 0.65 17.30 2.37
C ALA A 105 0.70 18.75 2.84
N ALA A 106 0.80 18.95 4.15
CA ALA A 106 1.12 20.24 4.71
C ALA A 106 2.26 20.81 3.88
N ALA A 107 2.01 21.99 3.31
CA ALA A 107 3.02 22.74 2.59
C ALA A 107 4.29 22.74 3.44
N ALA A 108 5.35 22.10 2.93
CA ALA A 108 6.70 22.35 3.39
C ALA A 108 6.94 23.84 3.15
N GLY A 109 6.93 24.62 4.23
CA GLY A 109 7.38 26.00 4.29
C GLY A 109 8.85 26.07 4.61
#